data_AF-A0A530ZPS2-F1
#
_entry.id   AF-A0A530ZPS2-F1
#
_cell.length_a   1.000
_cell.length_b   1.000
_cell.length_c   1.000
_cell.angle_alpha   90.00
_cell.angle_beta   90.00
_cell.angle_gamma   90.00
#
_symmetry.space_group_name_H-M   'P 1'
#
loop_
_entity.id
_entity.type
_entity.pdbx_description
1 polymer ?
#
loop_
_entity_poly.entity_id
_entity_poly.type
_entity_poly.pdbx_seq_one_letter_code
_entity_poly.pdbx_strand_id
1 'polypeptide(L)'
;ETPDADGLFMRYGGIQTAQSYGVALNEGGGAWFGRSEAALRQGHATLVEAVPKSHVEFLQSLPFSLTFGDFFFCHAGIRPGIALESQSAQDLIWIRDVFHNHSGLHPKIVVHGHTPVPEAEVMVNRVNIDTLAYQTGNLSALVVDGADKRILVVSGERG
;
A
#
# COMPACT_ATOMS: atom_id res chain seq x y z
N GLU A 1 17.52 8.92 -5.17
CA GLU A 1 18.24 7.65 -4.91
C GLU A 1 18.73 7.07 -6.24
N THR A 2 19.52 6.00 -6.22
CA THR A 2 19.92 5.28 -7.44
C THR A 2 18.78 4.36 -7.86
N PRO A 3 18.30 4.42 -9.12
CA PRO A 3 17.22 3.54 -9.55
C PRO A 3 17.70 2.08 -9.62
N ASP A 4 16.84 1.16 -9.21
CA ASP A 4 17.07 -0.28 -9.19
C ASP A 4 16.04 -0.97 -10.09
N ALA A 5 16.52 -1.69 -11.11
CA ALA A 5 15.68 -2.41 -12.06
C ALA A 5 14.87 -3.53 -11.39
N ASP A 6 15.38 -4.05 -10.26
CA ASP A 6 14.78 -5.13 -9.50
C ASP A 6 14.12 -4.65 -8.21
N GLY A 7 14.07 -3.34 -7.97
CA GLY A 7 13.54 -2.75 -6.75
C GLY A 7 12.02 -2.90 -6.61
N LEU A 8 11.50 -2.66 -5.40
CA LEU A 8 10.06 -2.76 -5.09
C LEU A 8 9.21 -1.91 -6.04
N PHE A 9 9.67 -0.71 -6.39
CA PHE A 9 8.98 0.17 -7.32
C PHE A 9 8.76 -0.54 -8.66
N MET A 10 9.81 -1.09 -9.27
CA MET A 10 9.70 -1.79 -10.56
C MET A 10 8.85 -3.05 -10.48
N ARG A 11 8.90 -3.79 -9.38
CA ARG A 11 8.14 -5.04 -9.19
C ARG A 11 6.65 -4.82 -8.87
N TYR A 12 6.30 -3.70 -8.25
CA TYR A 12 4.96 -3.48 -7.69
C TYR A 12 4.34 -2.17 -8.20
N GLY A 13 4.05 -2.11 -9.50
CA GLY A 13 3.24 -1.04 -10.09
C GLY A 13 4.00 0.21 -10.54
N GLY A 14 5.33 0.23 -10.48
CA GLY A 14 6.14 1.40 -10.81
C GLY A 14 6.08 1.79 -12.30
N ILE A 15 5.95 0.81 -13.20
CA ILE A 15 5.78 1.07 -14.64
C ILE A 15 4.44 1.75 -14.90
N GLN A 16 3.36 1.23 -14.32
CA GLN A 16 2.01 1.80 -14.41
C GLN A 16 1.96 3.18 -13.76
N THR A 17 2.66 3.36 -12.62
CA THR A 17 2.81 4.65 -11.97
C THR A 17 3.47 5.65 -12.91
N ALA A 18 4.60 5.30 -13.53
CA ALA A 18 5.28 6.17 -14.48
C ALA A 18 4.41 6.51 -15.69
N GLN A 19 3.69 5.51 -16.22
CA GLN A 19 2.74 5.72 -17.32
C GLN A 19 1.63 6.72 -16.96
N SER A 20 1.14 6.71 -15.71
CA SER A 20 0.14 7.69 -15.25
C SER A 20 0.66 9.14 -15.24
N TYR A 21 1.99 9.33 -15.21
CA TYR A 21 2.66 10.62 -15.36
C TYR A 21 3.16 10.87 -16.80
N GLY A 22 2.76 10.03 -17.77
CA GLY A 22 3.18 10.17 -19.17
C GLY A 22 4.60 9.67 -19.46
N VAL A 23 5.21 8.91 -18.57
CA VAL A 23 6.58 8.40 -18.70
C VAL A 23 6.56 6.90 -19.01
N ALA A 24 7.17 6.52 -20.13
CA ALA A 24 7.38 5.11 -20.46
C ALA A 24 8.66 4.60 -19.79
N LEU A 25 8.50 3.72 -18.79
CA LEU A 25 9.59 2.90 -18.28
C LEU A 25 9.58 1.57 -19.03
N ASN A 26 10.69 1.23 -19.66
CA ASN A 26 10.83 -0.08 -20.27
C ASN A 26 11.19 -1.10 -19.19
N GLU A 27 10.40 -2.17 -19.06
CA GLU A 27 10.88 -3.39 -18.41
C GLU A 27 12.19 -3.76 -19.08
N GLY A 28 13.23 -4.06 -18.30
CA GLY A 28 14.53 -4.47 -18.80
C GLY A 28 14.46 -5.82 -19.51
N GLY A 29 13.80 -5.87 -20.66
CA GLY A 29 13.74 -7.01 -21.55
C GLY A 29 15.11 -7.20 -22.20
N GLY A 30 15.92 -8.07 -21.59
CA GLY A 30 17.11 -8.69 -22.16
C GLY A 30 17.97 -7.80 -23.06
N ALA A 31 18.83 -6.97 -22.48
CA ALA A 31 19.87 -6.29 -23.24
C ALA A 31 21.21 -6.40 -22.54
N TRP A 32 22.18 -6.92 -23.30
CA TRP A 32 23.62 -6.89 -23.07
C TRP A 32 24.05 -5.79 -22.08
N PHE A 33 24.70 -6.23 -20.98
CA PHE A 33 25.22 -5.41 -19.88
C PHE A 33 25.65 -4.00 -20.33
N GLY A 34 24.98 -2.97 -19.79
CA GLY A 34 25.32 -1.55 -19.97
C GLY A 34 24.21 -0.68 -20.59
N ARG A 35 23.41 -1.19 -21.53
CA ARG A 35 22.29 -0.41 -22.11
C ARG A 35 21.07 -0.32 -21.18
N SER A 36 20.88 -1.31 -20.31
CA SER A 36 19.78 -1.34 -19.33
C SER A 36 19.94 -0.26 -18.25
N GLU A 37 21.16 -0.01 -17.76
CA GLU A 37 21.41 0.95 -16.67
C GLU A 37 21.23 2.41 -17.11
N ALA A 38 21.78 2.78 -18.28
CA ALA A 38 21.61 4.14 -18.81
C ALA A 38 20.13 4.45 -19.12
N ALA A 39 19.40 3.49 -19.70
CA ALA A 39 17.97 3.62 -19.94
C ALA A 39 17.17 3.74 -18.63
N LEU A 40 17.52 2.94 -17.61
CA LEU A 40 16.89 3.02 -16.30
C LEU A 40 17.13 4.38 -15.63
N ARG A 41 18.37 4.90 -15.67
CA ARG A 41 18.71 6.22 -15.13
C ARG A 41 17.96 7.34 -15.86
N GLN A 42 17.86 7.26 -17.18
CA GLN A 42 17.10 8.23 -17.97
C GLN A 42 15.59 8.17 -17.66
N GLY A 43 15.02 6.96 -17.57
CA GLY A 43 13.62 6.77 -17.21
C GLY A 43 13.30 7.32 -15.82
N HIS A 44 14.16 7.03 -14.84
CA HIS A 44 14.08 7.61 -13.50
C HIS A 44 14.14 9.13 -13.51
N ALA A 45 15.11 9.74 -14.21
CA ALA A 45 15.22 11.20 -14.30
C ALA A 45 13.96 11.82 -14.92
N THR A 46 13.46 11.22 -16.00
CA THR A 46 12.24 11.67 -16.69
C THR A 46 11.03 11.57 -15.76
N LEU A 47 10.92 10.50 -14.96
CA LEU A 47 9.84 10.37 -13.98
C LEU A 47 9.95 11.41 -12.87
N VAL A 48 11.15 11.64 -12.33
CA VAL A 48 11.37 12.66 -11.30
C VAL A 48 10.96 14.05 -11.79
N GLU A 49 11.20 14.38 -13.06
CA GLU A 49 10.76 15.64 -13.67
C GLU A 49 9.25 15.69 -13.93
N ALA A 50 8.65 14.56 -14.30
CA ALA A 50 7.22 14.48 -14.62
C ALA A 50 6.31 14.53 -13.39
N VAL A 51 6.77 14.05 -12.22
CA VAL A 51 5.97 14.05 -10.99
C VAL A 51 5.91 15.47 -10.41
N PRO A 52 4.71 16.08 -10.29
CA PRO A 52 4.58 17.42 -9.72
C PRO A 52 5.09 17.48 -8.28
N LYS A 53 5.75 18.58 -7.92
CA LYS A 53 6.23 18.81 -6.55
C LYS A 53 5.12 18.66 -5.50
N SER A 54 3.90 19.11 -5.82
CA SER A 54 2.74 18.98 -4.93
C SER A 54 2.35 17.53 -4.63
N HIS A 55 2.56 16.60 -5.57
CA HIS A 55 2.31 15.18 -5.33
C HIS A 55 3.36 14.58 -4.39
N VAL A 56 4.63 14.97 -4.55
CA VAL A 56 5.71 14.56 -3.64
C VAL A 56 5.45 15.09 -2.23
N GLU A 57 5.12 16.38 -2.11
CA GLU A 57 4.78 17.01 -0.83
C GLU A 57 3.56 16.34 -0.18
N PHE A 58 2.52 16.03 -0.96
CA PHE A 58 1.36 15.29 -0.47
C PHE A 58 1.76 13.93 0.10
N LEU A 59 2.52 13.11 -0.65
CA LEU A 59 2.96 11.80 -0.20
C LEU A 59 3.83 11.88 1.06
N GLN A 60 4.72 12.87 1.14
CA GLN A 60 5.55 13.11 2.32
C GLN A 60 4.76 13.58 3.55
N SER A 61 3.59 14.18 3.35
CA SER A 61 2.71 14.66 4.43
C SER A 61 1.81 13.57 5.01
N LEU A 62 1.68 12.41 4.36
CA LEU A 62 0.77 11.35 4.79
C LEU A 62 1.24 10.73 6.12
N PRO A 63 0.37 10.63 7.13
CA PRO A 63 0.71 9.94 8.36
C PRO A 63 0.74 8.42 8.14
N PHE A 64 1.58 7.71 8.89
CA PHE A 64 1.62 6.23 8.85
C PHE A 64 0.41 5.58 9.51
N SER A 65 -0.30 6.33 10.36
CA SER A 65 -1.52 5.87 11.02
C SER A 65 -2.46 7.02 11.37
N LEU A 66 -3.73 6.67 11.57
CA LEU A 66 -4.76 7.58 12.06
C LEU A 66 -5.60 6.88 13.12
N THR A 67 -6.18 7.66 14.03
CA THR A 67 -7.06 7.15 15.09
C THR A 67 -8.36 7.93 15.11
N PHE A 68 -9.49 7.22 15.06
CA PHE A 68 -10.82 7.81 15.14
C PHE A 68 -11.73 6.91 15.98
N GLY A 69 -12.24 7.43 17.10
CA GLY A 69 -13.09 6.66 18.00
C GLY A 69 -12.42 5.34 18.40
N ASP A 70 -13.09 4.22 18.14
CA ASP A 70 -12.62 2.87 18.48
C ASP A 70 -11.65 2.25 17.45
N PHE A 71 -11.31 2.98 16.38
CA PHE A 71 -10.55 2.47 15.25
C PHE A 71 -9.15 3.07 15.17
N PHE A 72 -8.20 2.22 14.78
CA PHE A 72 -6.83 2.59 14.41
C PHE A 72 -6.60 2.16 12.95
N PHE A 73 -6.19 3.09 12.10
CA PHE A 73 -5.95 2.86 10.68
C PHE A 73 -4.45 2.85 10.41
N CYS A 74 -3.96 1.83 9.71
CA CYS A 74 -2.59 1.78 9.21
C CYS A 74 -2.53 0.94 7.91
N HIS A 75 -1.39 0.94 7.23
CA HIS A 75 -1.28 0.22 5.96
C HIS A 75 -1.29 -1.31 6.14
N ALA A 76 -0.42 -1.84 7.01
CA ALA A 76 -0.20 -3.29 7.14
C ALA A 76 -0.68 -3.89 8.46
N GLY A 77 -0.45 -3.22 9.59
CA GLY A 77 -0.83 -3.73 10.90
C GLY A 77 -0.08 -3.06 12.04
N ILE A 78 -0.11 -3.68 13.21
CA ILE A 78 0.65 -3.24 14.39
C ILE A 78 1.44 -4.39 14.99
N ARG A 79 2.52 -4.09 15.70
CA ARG A 79 3.22 -5.05 16.55
C ARG A 79 2.45 -5.23 17.87
N PRO A 80 1.92 -6.42 18.17
CA PRO A 80 1.22 -6.65 19.44
C PRO A 80 2.14 -6.44 20.64
N GLY A 81 1.58 -5.91 21.74
CA GLY A 81 2.32 -5.59 22.96
C GLY A 81 3.07 -4.25 22.93
N ILE A 82 3.09 -3.55 21.79
CA ILE A 82 3.60 -2.18 21.68
C ILE A 82 2.42 -1.21 21.65
N ALA A 83 2.51 -0.10 22.38
CA ALA A 83 1.48 0.94 22.38
C ALA A 83 1.27 1.50 20.97
N LEU A 84 0.04 1.92 20.63
CA LEU A 84 -0.33 2.32 19.26
C LEU A 84 0.49 3.54 18.77
N GLU A 85 0.76 4.47 19.68
CA GLU A 85 1.57 5.67 19.49
C GLU A 85 3.08 5.39 19.39
N SER A 86 3.50 4.18 19.78
CA SER A 86 4.91 3.75 19.79
C SER A 86 5.22 2.72 18.69
N GLN A 87 4.28 2.50 17.78
CA GLN A 87 4.48 1.60 16.64
C GLN A 87 5.56 2.16 15.71
N SER A 88 6.43 1.28 15.21
CA SER A 88 7.45 1.68 14.24
C SER A 88 6.82 1.87 12.86
N ALA A 89 7.34 2.82 12.08
CA ALA A 89 6.89 3.00 10.68
C ALA A 89 7.10 1.71 9.86
N GLN A 90 8.17 0.97 10.13
CA GLN A 90 8.43 -0.31 9.48
C GLN A 90 7.30 -1.32 9.74
N ASP A 91 6.82 -1.44 10.97
CA ASP A 91 5.72 -2.36 11.29
C ASP A 91 4.40 -1.85 10.67
N LEU A 92 4.11 -0.56 10.79
CA LEU A 92 2.88 0.03 10.24
C LEU A 92 2.73 -0.17 8.72
N ILE A 93 3.85 -0.27 7.99
CA ILE A 93 3.88 -0.42 6.53
C ILE A 93 4.10 -1.87 6.07
N TRP A 94 4.83 -2.69 6.83
CA TRP A 94 5.34 -3.98 6.31
C TRP A 94 5.06 -5.20 7.18
N ILE A 95 4.47 -5.06 8.36
CA ILE A 95 4.22 -6.22 9.22
C ILE A 95 3.21 -7.19 8.57
N ARG A 96 3.42 -8.50 8.75
CA ARG A 96 2.53 -9.56 8.25
C ARG A 96 2.20 -10.54 9.37
N ASP A 97 2.85 -11.70 9.37
CA ASP A 97 2.50 -12.87 10.19
C ASP A 97 2.40 -12.59 11.69
N VAL A 98 3.30 -11.77 12.23
CA VAL A 98 3.31 -11.40 13.66
C VAL A 98 2.00 -10.72 14.07
N PHE A 99 1.43 -9.90 13.20
CA PHE A 99 0.15 -9.24 13.42
C PHE A 99 -1.03 -10.15 13.08
N HIS A 100 -1.01 -10.79 11.90
CA HIS A 100 -2.11 -11.64 11.42
C HIS A 100 -2.40 -12.84 12.34
N ASN A 101 -1.34 -13.44 12.90
CA ASN A 101 -1.47 -14.61 13.77
C ASN A 101 -1.82 -14.25 15.23
N HIS A 102 -1.94 -12.96 15.56
CA HIS A 102 -2.32 -12.53 16.90
C HIS A 102 -3.85 -12.53 17.08
N SER A 103 -4.33 -13.35 18.03
CA SER A 103 -5.77 -13.48 18.33
C SER A 103 -6.25 -12.60 19.49
N GLY A 104 -5.33 -11.96 20.21
CA GLY A 104 -5.66 -11.08 21.33
C GLY A 104 -6.28 -9.75 20.90
N LEU A 105 -7.04 -9.14 21.81
CA LEU A 105 -7.59 -7.81 21.60
C LEU A 105 -6.50 -6.76 21.60
N HIS A 106 -6.71 -5.72 20.81
CA HIS A 106 -5.91 -4.51 20.79
C HIS A 106 -6.67 -3.38 21.49
N PRO A 107 -5.99 -2.28 21.88
CA PRO A 107 -6.68 -1.12 22.46
C PRO A 107 -7.75 -0.51 21.54
N LYS A 108 -7.68 -0.78 20.24
CA LYS A 108 -8.60 -0.33 19.19
C LYS A 108 -8.73 -1.42 18.12
N ILE A 109 -9.82 -1.40 17.35
CA ILE A 109 -9.95 -2.25 16.16
C ILE A 109 -9.00 -1.72 15.08
N VAL A 110 -8.07 -2.56 14.63
CA VAL A 110 -7.08 -2.16 13.62
C VAL A 110 -7.65 -2.37 12.22
N VAL A 111 -7.85 -1.31 11.46
CA VAL A 111 -8.28 -1.36 10.05
C VAL A 111 -7.05 -1.24 9.17
N HIS A 112 -6.82 -2.23 8.29
CA HIS A 112 -5.59 -2.34 7.52
C HIS A 112 -5.79 -3.01 6.15
N GLY A 113 -4.70 -3.09 5.39
CA GLY A 113 -4.59 -3.83 4.14
C GLY A 113 -3.25 -4.58 4.05
N HIS A 114 -2.54 -4.45 2.93
CA HIS A 114 -1.16 -4.93 2.66
C HIS A 114 -1.00 -6.45 2.46
N THR A 115 -1.75 -7.24 3.20
CA THR A 115 -1.79 -8.69 3.07
C THR A 115 -3.12 -9.08 2.45
N PRO A 116 -3.14 -9.34 1.12
CA PRO A 116 -4.38 -9.54 0.40
C PRO A 116 -5.11 -10.79 0.89
N VAL A 117 -6.43 -10.69 0.96
CA VAL A 117 -7.36 -11.78 1.29
C VAL A 117 -8.44 -11.90 0.20
N PRO A 118 -9.06 -13.08 -0.01
CA PRO A 118 -10.08 -13.24 -1.04
C PRO A 118 -11.31 -12.34 -0.84
N GLU A 119 -11.68 -12.11 0.41
CA GLU A 119 -12.79 -11.26 0.84
C GLU A 119 -12.35 -10.48 2.08
N ALA A 120 -12.96 -9.31 2.32
CA ALA A 120 -12.62 -8.49 3.48
C ALA A 120 -12.79 -9.30 4.79
N GLU A 121 -11.75 -9.34 5.61
CA GLU A 121 -11.72 -10.13 6.84
C GLU A 121 -12.13 -9.25 8.02
N VAL A 122 -13.21 -9.60 8.71
CA VAL A 122 -13.66 -8.91 9.93
C VAL A 122 -13.42 -9.81 11.12
N MET A 123 -12.53 -9.36 12.01
CA MET A 123 -12.23 -10.01 13.28
C MET A 123 -12.49 -9.07 14.45
N VAL A 124 -12.52 -9.64 15.66
CA VAL A 124 -12.75 -8.86 16.90
C VAL A 124 -11.70 -7.80 17.19
N ASN A 125 -10.48 -7.97 16.66
CA ASN A 125 -9.34 -7.09 16.88
C ASN A 125 -8.87 -6.33 15.62
N ARG A 126 -9.35 -6.71 14.43
CA ARG A 126 -8.92 -6.10 13.16
C ARG A 126 -9.95 -6.24 12.04
N VAL A 127 -9.83 -5.38 11.05
CA VAL A 127 -10.55 -5.47 9.77
C VAL A 127 -9.56 -5.31 8.62
N ASN A 128 -9.42 -6.33 7.78
CA ASN A 128 -8.60 -6.28 6.57
C ASN A 128 -9.49 -5.99 5.36
N ILE A 129 -9.22 -4.91 4.64
CA ILE A 129 -9.97 -4.51 3.45
C ILE A 129 -9.18 -4.66 2.14
N ASP A 130 -7.97 -5.24 2.19
CA ASP A 130 -7.18 -5.52 0.99
C ASP A 130 -7.67 -6.80 0.30
N THR A 131 -8.58 -6.61 -0.66
CA THR A 131 -9.12 -7.68 -1.50
C THR A 131 -8.43 -7.79 -2.86
N LEU A 132 -7.15 -7.37 -2.91
CA LEU A 132 -6.31 -7.46 -4.11
C LEU A 132 -6.89 -6.69 -5.31
N ALA A 133 -7.43 -5.49 -5.06
CA ALA A 133 -8.20 -4.70 -6.03
C ALA A 133 -7.49 -4.51 -7.39
N TYR A 134 -6.16 -4.35 -7.40
CA TYR A 134 -5.39 -4.16 -8.63
C TYR A 134 -5.45 -5.36 -9.58
N GLN A 135 -5.68 -6.57 -9.07
CA GLN A 135 -5.75 -7.80 -9.85
C GLN A 135 -7.19 -8.30 -10.01
N THR A 136 -8.02 -8.16 -8.98
CA THR A 136 -9.40 -8.66 -8.96
C THR A 136 -10.40 -7.69 -9.58
N GLY A 137 -10.06 -6.38 -9.61
CA GLY A 137 -10.99 -5.31 -9.92
C GLY A 137 -11.97 -4.99 -8.80
N ASN A 138 -11.89 -5.67 -7.65
CA ASN A 138 -12.79 -5.48 -6.52
C ASN A 138 -12.13 -4.59 -5.45
N LEU A 139 -12.64 -3.38 -5.29
CA LEU A 139 -12.23 -2.45 -4.25
C LEU A 139 -13.19 -2.55 -3.06
N SER A 140 -12.66 -2.92 -1.89
CA SER A 140 -13.43 -3.06 -0.64
C SER A 140 -13.25 -1.85 0.27
N ALA A 141 -14.29 -1.54 1.04
CA ALA A 141 -14.28 -0.48 2.05
C ALA A 141 -15.09 -0.87 3.28
N LEU A 142 -14.60 -0.48 4.46
CA LEU A 142 -15.36 -0.55 5.72
C LEU A 142 -16.17 0.75 5.90
N VAL A 143 -17.48 0.62 6.07
CA VAL A 143 -18.36 1.73 6.47
C VAL A 143 -18.72 1.59 7.93
N VAL A 144 -18.56 2.68 8.69
CA VAL A 144 -18.91 2.76 10.11
C VAL A 144 -19.87 3.94 10.32
N ASP A 145 -21.10 3.64 10.71
CA ASP A 145 -22.13 4.62 11.06
C ASP A 145 -22.72 4.27 12.43
N GLY A 146 -22.08 4.79 13.49
CA GLY A 146 -22.39 4.44 14.87
C GLY A 146 -22.30 2.94 15.11
N ALA A 147 -23.45 2.32 15.39
CA ALA A 147 -23.57 0.89 15.61
C ALA A 147 -23.61 0.07 14.31
N ASP A 148 -23.99 0.66 13.18
CA ASP A 148 -24.01 -0.02 11.89
C ASP A 148 -22.59 -0.11 11.32
N LYS A 149 -22.22 -1.31 10.89
CA LYS A 149 -20.92 -1.61 10.28
C LYS A 149 -21.13 -2.57 9.14
N ARG A 150 -20.65 -2.21 7.96
CA ARG A 150 -20.80 -3.02 6.75
C ARG A 150 -19.58 -2.90 5.84
N ILE A 151 -19.32 -3.96 5.10
CA ILE A 151 -18.35 -3.94 4.00
C ILE A 151 -19.09 -3.54 2.72
N LEU A 152 -18.54 -2.56 2.02
CA LEU A 152 -18.92 -2.24 0.65
C LEU A 152 -17.84 -2.79 -0.29
N VAL A 153 -18.27 -3.36 -1.41
CA VAL A 153 -17.37 -3.77 -2.49
C VAL A 153 -17.88 -3.15 -3.78
N VAL A 154 -16.97 -2.51 -4.51
CA VAL A 154 -17.23 -2.01 -5.86
C VAL A 154 -16.34 -2.78 -6.82
N SER A 155 -16.95 -3.38 -7.85
CA SER A 155 -16.24 -4.06 -8.92
C SER A 155 -16.08 -3.11 -10.11
N GLY A 156 -14.85 -2.94 -10.59
CA GLY A 156 -14.58 -2.30 -11.87
C GLY A 156 -14.97 -3.20 -13.03
N GLU A 157 -15.45 -2.62 -14.14
CA GLU A 157 -15.55 -3.34 -15.40
C GLU A 157 -14.12 -3.68 -15.87
N ARG A 158 -13.90 -4.93 -16.29
CA ARG A 158 -12.65 -5.30 -16.96
C ARG A 158 -12.63 -4.60 -18.31
N GLY A 159 -11.80 -3.56 -18.44
CA GLY A 159 -11.44 -2.97 -19.73
C GLY A 159 -10.71 -3.96 -20.63
#